data_AF-A0A9E1TR54-F1
#
_entry.id   AF-A0A9E1TR54-F1
#
_cell.length_a   1.000
_cell.length_b   1.000
_cell.length_c   1.000
_cell.angle_alpha   90.00
_cell.angle_beta   90.00
_cell.angle_gamma   90.00
#
_symmetry.space_group_name_H-M   'P 1'
#
loop_
_entity.id
_entity.type
_entity.pdbx_description
1 polymer ?
#
loop_
_entity_poly.entity_id
_entity_poly.type
_entity_poly.pdbx_seq_one_letter_code
_entity_poly.pdbx_strand_id
1 'polypeptide(L)' 'QMAIAWTLTRPFMASSIIGATSMQQLETILGAADLVLSDEVMADIQTAFRKHPMPY' A
#
# COMPACT_ATOMS: atom_id res chain seq x y z
N GLN A 1 2.73 -6.32 0.11
CA GLN A 1 1.93 -5.91 1.29
C GLN A 1 1.96 -4.40 1.51
N MET A 2 3.11 -3.74 1.73
CA MET A 2 3.20 -2.30 2.05
C MET A 2 2.39 -1.37 1.13
N ALA A 3 2.46 -1.55 -0.19
CA ALA A 3 1.69 -0.72 -1.12
C ALA A 3 0.17 -0.81 -0.92
N ILE A 4 -0.33 -2.00 -0.54
CA ILE A 4 -1.76 -2.26 -0.31
C ILE A 4 -2.18 -1.73 1.07
N ALA A 5 -1.33 -1.91 2.08
CA ALA A 5 -1.57 -1.30 3.39
C ALA A 5 -1.66 0.24 3.26
N TRP A 6 -0.77 0.85 2.46
CA TRP A 6 -0.82 2.28 2.18
C TRP A 6 -2.13 2.72 1.49
N THR A 7 -2.64 1.98 0.50
CA THR A 7 -3.91 2.33 -0.15
C THR A 7 -5.10 2.30 0.82
N LEU A 8 -5.07 1.40 1.81
CA LEU A 8 -6.11 1.29 2.85
C LEU A 8 -6.10 2.47 3.84
N THR A 9 -5.00 3.22 3.97
CA THR A 9 -4.94 4.41 4.85
C THR A 9 -5.64 5.65 4.28
N ARG A 10 -6.05 5.62 3.00
CA ARG A 10 -6.52 6.82 2.31
C ARG A 10 -7.98 7.13 2.69
N PRO A 11 -8.32 8.40 3.01
CA PRO A 11 -9.63 8.75 3.56
C PRO A 11 -10.80 8.56 2.60
N PHE A 12 -10.55 8.34 1.30
CA PHE A 12 -11.57 8.16 0.27
C PHE A 12 -11.58 6.75 -0.34
N MET A 13 -10.77 5.83 0.19
CA MET A 13 -10.67 4.47 -0.36
C MET A 13 -11.82 3.60 0.15
N ALA A 14 -12.71 3.17 -0.75
CA ALA A 14 -13.77 2.21 -0.41
C ALA A 14 -13.24 0.76 -0.32
N SER A 15 -12.34 0.38 -1.22
CA SER A 15 -11.72 -0.95 -1.27
C SER A 15 -10.43 -0.93 -2.10
N SER A 16 -9.46 -1.79 -1.77
CA SER A 16 -8.30 -2.04 -2.65
C SER A 16 -8.57 -3.26 -3.53
N ILE A 17 -8.58 -3.07 -4.86
CA ILE A 17 -8.72 -4.15 -5.83
C ILE A 17 -7.34 -4.78 -6.05
N ILE A 18 -7.25 -6.10 -5.86
CA ILE A 18 -6.00 -6.85 -5.93
C ILE A 18 -6.10 -7.96 -6.97
N GLY A 19 -4.96 -8.32 -7.56
CA GLY A 19 -4.81 -9.50 -8.41
C GLY A 19 -3.76 -10.45 -7.83
N ALA A 20 -4.05 -11.75 -7.87
CA ALA A 20 -3.12 -12.80 -7.47
C ALA A 20 -3.19 -13.95 -8.48
N THR A 21 -2.04 -14.52 -8.84
CA THR A 21 -1.95 -15.68 -9.75
C THR A 21 -1.71 -16.99 -8.99
N SER A 22 -1.55 -16.93 -7.66
CA SER A 22 -1.43 -18.09 -6.77
C SER A 22 -2.06 -17.83 -5.41
N MET A 23 -2.39 -18.92 -4.69
CA MET A 23 -2.92 -18.83 -3.33
C MET A 23 -1.91 -18.24 -2.35
N GLN A 24 -0.63 -18.59 -2.48
CA GLN A 24 0.43 -18.07 -1.62
C GLN A 24 0.58 -16.54 -1.79
N GLN A 25 0.47 -16.05 -3.02
CA GLN A 25 0.48 -14.62 -3.29
C GLN A 25 -0.76 -13.94 -2.69
N LEU A 26 -1.93 -14.55 -2.84
CA LEU A 26 -3.17 -14.05 -2.25
C LEU A 26 -3.07 -13.94 -0.73
N GLU A 27 -2.62 -15.00 -0.05
CA GLU A 27 -2.40 -15.01 1.41
C GLU A 27 -1.46 -13.89 1.85
N THR A 28 -0.36 -13.72 1.13
CA THR A 28 0.56 -12.59 1.36
C THR A 28 -0.16 -11.27 1.16
N ILE A 29 -0.94 -11.09 0.09
CA ILE A 29 -1.66 -9.83 -0.14
C ILE A 29 -2.67 -9.53 0.98
N LEU A 30 -3.46 -10.53 1.41
CA LEU A 30 -4.49 -10.36 2.44
C LEU A 30 -3.90 -9.93 3.78
N GLY A 31 -2.71 -10.41 4.13
CA GLY A 31 -2.00 -9.95 5.34
C GLY A 31 -1.66 -8.45 5.36
N ALA A 32 -1.83 -7.72 4.26
CA ALA A 32 -1.69 -6.26 4.24
C ALA A 32 -2.82 -5.53 5.00
N ALA A 33 -3.98 -6.18 5.22
CA ALA A 33 -5.11 -5.57 5.93
C ALA A 33 -4.81 -5.31 7.42
N ASP A 34 -3.97 -6.16 8.03
CA ASP A 34 -3.58 -6.06 9.44
C ASP A 34 -2.29 -5.25 9.65
N LEU A 35 -1.66 -4.78 8.57
CA LEU A 35 -0.39 -4.08 8.62
C LEU A 35 -0.61 -2.57 8.84
N VAL A 36 -0.19 -2.07 10.00
CA VAL A 36 -0.15 -0.64 10.29
C VAL A 36 1.22 -0.08 9.92
N LEU A 37 1.25 0.89 8.99
CA LEU A 37 2.48 1.60 8.64
C LEU A 37 2.78 2.67 9.69
N SER A 38 4.01 2.72 10.18
CA SER A 38 4.44 3.75 11.12
C SER A 38 4.50 5.12 10.47
N ASP A 39 4.45 6.18 11.28
CA ASP A 39 4.57 7.56 10.81
C ASP A 39 5.90 7.82 10.07
N GLU A 40 6.98 7.16 10.50
CA GLU A 40 8.29 7.22 9.84
C GLU A 40 8.21 6.65 8.41
N VAL A 41 7.63 5.44 8.25
CA VAL A 41 7.44 4.82 6.92
C VAL A 41 6.54 5.68 6.04
N MET A 42 5.49 6.27 6.61
CA MET A 42 4.60 7.17 5.88
C MET A 42 5.32 8.45 5.41
N ALA A 43 6.22 9.00 6.22
CA ALA A 43 7.05 10.15 5.85
C ALA A 43 8.06 9.81 4.75
N ASP A 44 8.66 8.63 4.81
CA ASP A 44 9.59 8.14 3.78
C ASP A 44 8.89 7.92 2.44
N ILE A 45 7.68 7.34 2.44
CA ILE A 45 6.86 7.18 1.23
C ILE A 45 6.56 8.54 0.61
N GLN A 46 6.19 9.55 1.40
CA GLN A 46 5.96 10.91 0.88
C GLN A 46 7.22 11.53 0.29
N THR A 47 8.37 11.33 0.94
CA THR A 47 9.66 11.83 0.47
C THR A 47 10.05 11.17 -0.85
N ALA A 48 9.88 9.85 -0.97
CA ALA A 48 10.13 9.11 -2.21
C ALA A 48 9.21 9.59 -3.34
N PHE A 49 7.91 9.79 -3.06
CA PHE A 49 6.95 10.31 -4.03
C PHE A 49 7.34 11.71 -4.55
N ARG A 50 7.81 12.60 -3.66
CA ARG A 50 8.28 13.94 -4.07
C ARG A 50 9.57 13.91 -4.91
N LYS A 51 10.44 12.92 -4.69
CA LYS A 51 11.68 12.73 -5.46
C LYS A 51 11.43 12.13 -6.84
N HIS A 52 10.35 11.36 -6.98
CA HIS A 52 9.93 10.72 -8.23
C HIS A 52 8.51 11.17 -8.60
N PRO A 53 8.28 12.48 -8.84
CA PRO A 53 6.97 12.94 -9.25
C PRO A 53 6.64 12.28 -10.59
N MET A 54 5.51 11.59 -10.68
CA MET A 54 5.03 11.06 -11.96
C MET A 54 4.61 12.26 -12.83
N PRO A 55 5.32 12.55 -13.93
CA PRO A 55 5.08 13.74 -14.74
C PRO A 55 3.99 13.45 -15.78
N TYR A 56 2.78 13.09 -15.35
CA TYR A 56 1.62 12.89 -16.23
C TYR A 56 0.34 13.26 -15.50
#